data_AF-G9D499-F1
#
_entry.id   AF-G9D499-F1
#
_cell.length_a   1.000
_cell.length_b   1.000
_cell.length_c   1.000
_cell.angle_alpha   90.00
_cell.angle_beta   90.00
_cell.angle_gamma   90.00
#
_symmetry.space_group_name_H-M   'P 1'
#
loop_
_entity.id
_entity.type
_entity.pdbx_description
1 polymer ?
#
loop_
_entity_poly.entity_id
_entity_poly.type
_entity_poly.pdbx_seq_one_letter_code
_entity_poly.pdbx_strand_id
1 'polypeptide(L)'
;ASYCQCGRPSDDIVSMRIVGGRRAEPHSFPWTVAILKDNRVHCGSALITDRHLLSAGHCFRWDDFRTMLAMLGLDNLDDLRNVEQRTLSNAVIHE
;
A
#
# COMPACT_ATOMS: atom_id res chain seq x y z
N ALA A 1 -6.28 -21.46 -14.77
CA ALA A 1 -5.53 -20.35 -14.15
C ALA A 1 -6.42 -19.71 -13.10
N SER A 2 -6.05 -19.74 -11.82
CA SER A 2 -6.76 -19.02 -10.78
C SER A 2 -6.53 -17.52 -10.97
N TYR A 3 -7.58 -16.77 -11.25
CA TYR A 3 -7.52 -15.32 -11.32
C TYR A 3 -7.36 -14.76 -9.89
N CYS A 4 -6.53 -13.74 -9.72
CA CYS A 4 -6.42 -13.05 -8.43
C CYS A 4 -7.74 -12.34 -8.12
N GLN A 5 -8.26 -12.52 -6.91
CA GLN A 5 -9.50 -11.89 -6.44
C GLN A 5 -9.18 -10.77 -5.45
N CYS A 6 -9.90 -9.66 -5.53
CA CYS A 6 -9.73 -8.54 -4.60
C CYS A 6 -10.38 -8.82 -3.23
N GLY A 7 -9.92 -8.11 -2.20
CA GLY A 7 -10.57 -8.09 -0.88
C GLY A 7 -10.52 -9.40 -0.09
N ARG A 8 -9.61 -10.32 -0.43
CA ARG A 8 -9.40 -11.57 0.31
C ARG A 8 -8.13 -11.47 1.16
N PRO A 9 -8.24 -11.16 2.47
CA PRO A 9 -7.11 -11.23 3.37
C PRO A 9 -6.74 -12.70 3.61
N SER A 10 -5.47 -12.95 3.93
CA SER A 10 -5.04 -14.26 4.44
C SER A 10 -4.93 -14.29 5.97
N ASP A 11 -5.25 -13.17 6.66
CA ASP A 11 -5.45 -13.19 8.11
C ASP A 11 -6.81 -13.85 8.43
N ASP A 12 -6.78 -15.00 9.09
CA ASP A 12 -8.00 -15.63 9.61
C ASP A 12 -8.59 -14.83 10.79
N ILE A 13 -7.84 -13.87 11.36
CA ILE A 13 -8.21 -13.07 12.53
C ILE A 13 -8.39 -11.60 12.10
N VAL A 14 -9.29 -11.35 11.15
CA VAL A 14 -9.84 -10.01 10.93
C VAL A 14 -10.85 -9.72 12.04
N SER A 15 -10.40 -9.05 13.10
CA SER A 15 -11.30 -8.55 14.15
C SER A 15 -12.19 -7.43 13.60
N MET A 16 -13.49 -7.45 13.94
CA MET A 16 -14.39 -6.32 13.65
C MET A 16 -14.05 -5.04 14.42
N ARG A 17 -13.14 -5.11 15.39
CA ARG A 17 -12.73 -3.98 16.22
C ARG A 17 -11.21 -3.95 16.40
N ILE A 18 -10.62 -2.79 16.13
CA ILE A 18 -9.20 -2.51 16.36
C ILE A 18 -9.08 -1.56 17.55
N VAL A 19 -8.59 -2.05 18.70
CA VAL A 19 -8.22 -1.23 19.87
C VAL A 19 -6.79 -1.57 20.22
N GLY A 20 -5.89 -0.58 20.25
CA GLY A 20 -4.45 -0.79 20.49
C GLY A 20 -3.70 -1.50 19.36
N GLY A 21 -4.43 -2.21 18.48
CA GLY A 21 -3.87 -2.89 17.32
C GLY A 21 -2.97 -4.08 17.70
N ARG A 22 -2.55 -4.80 16.67
CA ARG A 22 -1.46 -5.77 16.74
C ARG A 22 -0.68 -5.69 15.43
N ARG A 23 0.54 -6.21 15.42
CA ARG A 23 1.25 -6.44 14.16
C ARG A 23 0.41 -7.36 13.26
N ALA A 24 0.27 -6.96 12.00
CA ALA A 24 -0.36 -7.79 10.98
C ALA A 24 0.55 -8.97 10.64
N GLU A 25 -0.02 -10.11 10.29
CA GLU A 25 0.78 -11.20 9.73
C GLU A 25 1.32 -10.78 8.35
N PRO A 26 2.55 -11.17 7.99
CA PRO A 26 3.10 -10.83 6.68
C PRO A 26 2.17 -11.22 5.54
N HIS A 27 1.96 -10.29 4.60
CA HIS A 27 1.10 -10.45 3.42
C HIS A 27 -0.40 -10.67 3.69
N SER A 28 -0.84 -10.56 4.96
CA SER A 28 -2.23 -10.80 5.34
C SER A 28 -3.25 -9.79 4.81
N PHE A 29 -2.78 -8.56 4.54
CA PHE A 29 -3.52 -7.50 3.87
C PHE A 29 -2.81 -7.14 2.56
N PRO A 30 -2.94 -7.97 1.50
CA PRO A 30 -2.10 -7.92 0.30
C PRO A 30 -2.25 -6.62 -0.52
N TRP A 31 -3.31 -5.86 -0.26
CA TRP A 31 -3.53 -4.55 -0.88
C TRP A 31 -2.77 -3.41 -0.20
N THR A 32 -2.15 -3.61 0.96
CA THR A 32 -1.42 -2.55 1.66
C THR A 32 -0.15 -2.18 0.91
N VAL A 33 0.02 -0.89 0.62
CA VAL A 33 1.16 -0.37 -0.13
C VAL A 33 1.71 0.86 0.59
N ALA A 34 3.02 0.90 0.82
CA ALA A 34 3.68 2.08 1.38
C ALA A 34 4.11 3.03 0.25
N ILE A 35 3.82 4.32 0.41
CA ILE A 35 4.32 5.38 -0.46
C ILE A 35 5.53 6.00 0.23
N LEU A 36 6.69 5.91 -0.42
CA LEU A 36 7.94 6.53 0.00
C LEU A 36 8.11 7.88 -0.68
N LYS A 37 8.57 8.86 0.08
CA LYS A 37 9.09 10.14 -0.39
C LYS A 37 10.46 10.34 0.24
N ASP A 38 11.47 10.67 -0.57
CA ASP A 38 12.86 10.84 -0.09
C ASP A 38 13.35 9.63 0.75
N ASN A 39 13.05 8.41 0.30
CA ASN A 39 13.33 7.14 0.98
C ASN A 39 12.71 6.98 2.38
N ARG A 40 11.67 7.76 2.72
CA ARG A 40 10.94 7.65 3.98
C ARG A 40 9.45 7.40 3.73
N VAL A 41 8.81 6.61 4.58
CA VAL A 41 7.37 6.37 4.48
C VAL A 41 6.63 7.69 4.68
N HIS A 42 5.88 8.08 3.67
CA HIS A 42 5.09 9.32 3.64
C HIS A 42 3.61 9.05 3.88
N CYS A 43 3.05 8.08 3.15
CA CYS A 43 1.65 7.70 3.24
C CYS A 43 1.45 6.20 3.02
N GLY A 44 0.28 5.69 3.40
CA GLY A 44 -0.22 4.40 2.96
C GLY A 44 -1.13 4.53 1.73
N SER A 45 -1.29 3.44 1.00
CA SER A 45 -2.25 3.31 -0.10
C SER A 45 -2.78 1.87 -0.19
N ALA A 46 -3.88 1.69 -0.93
CA ALA A 46 -4.48 0.40 -1.21
C ALA A 46 -4.39 0.08 -2.70
N LEU A 47 -3.88 -1.11 -3.05
CA LEU A 47 -3.96 -1.65 -4.40
C LEU A 47 -5.42 -2.06 -4.70
N ILE A 48 -6.07 -1.35 -5.61
CA ILE A 48 -7.50 -1.57 -5.94
C ILE A 48 -7.69 -2.29 -7.28
N THR A 49 -6.65 -2.33 -8.11
CA THR A 49 -6.58 -3.09 -9.38
C THR A 49 -5.14 -3.53 -9.61
N ASP A 50 -4.83 -4.19 -10.72
CA ASP A 50 -3.45 -4.53 -11.11
C ASP A 50 -2.55 -3.32 -11.40
N ARG A 51 -3.11 -2.11 -11.55
CA ARG A 51 -2.38 -0.90 -11.99
C ARG A 51 -2.74 0.40 -11.26
N HIS A 52 -3.63 0.34 -10.27
CA HIS A 52 -4.13 1.54 -9.60
C HIS A 52 -4.03 1.41 -8.08
N LEU A 53 -3.51 2.47 -7.46
CA LEU A 53 -3.44 2.67 -6.03
C LEU A 53 -4.47 3.74 -5.61
N LEU A 54 -5.16 3.50 -4.51
CA LEU A 54 -6.04 4.46 -3.87
C LEU A 54 -5.42 4.97 -2.56
N SER A 55 -5.43 6.28 -2.34
CA SER A 55 -4.94 6.91 -1.11
C SER A 55 -5.65 8.26 -0.91
N ALA A 56 -5.25 9.01 0.11
CA ALA A 56 -5.79 10.34 0.39
C ALA A 56 -5.14 11.40 -0.51
N GLY A 57 -5.93 12.35 -1.00
CA GLY A 57 -5.44 13.41 -1.89
C GLY A 57 -4.32 14.27 -1.29
N HIS A 58 -4.36 14.49 0.04
CA HIS A 58 -3.35 15.27 0.76
C HIS A 58 -1.94 14.65 0.70
N CYS A 59 -1.83 13.34 0.40
CA CYS A 59 -0.54 12.68 0.24
C CYS A 59 0.22 13.15 -1.01
N PHE A 60 -0.49 13.66 -2.03
CA PHE A 60 0.10 14.00 -3.33
C PHE A 60 -0.14 15.45 -3.75
N ARG A 61 -1.11 16.15 -3.14
CA ARG A 61 -1.57 17.48 -3.58
C ARG A 61 -0.46 18.54 -3.66
N TRP A 62 0.55 18.46 -2.79
CA TRP A 62 1.60 19.47 -2.68
C TRP A 62 3.00 18.94 -3.04
N ASP A 63 3.08 17.70 -3.51
CA ASP A 63 4.35 17.03 -3.79
C ASP A 63 4.42 16.57 -5.24
N ASP A 64 5.63 16.47 -5.79
CA ASP A 64 5.83 15.84 -7.11
C ASP A 64 5.77 14.31 -6.96
N PHE A 65 4.58 13.74 -7.16
CA PHE A 65 4.35 12.29 -7.04
C PHE A 65 5.31 11.44 -7.89
N ARG A 66 5.93 12.00 -8.94
CA ARG A 66 6.89 11.30 -9.80
C ARG A 66 8.20 10.94 -9.09
N THR A 67 8.53 11.63 -8.00
CA THR A 67 9.70 11.30 -7.17
C THR A 67 9.37 10.26 -6.09
N MET A 68 8.09 9.91 -5.92
CA MET A 68 7.64 8.95 -4.94
C MET A 68 7.68 7.51 -5.46
N LEU A 69 7.81 6.57 -4.53
CA LEU A 69 7.86 5.14 -4.81
C LEU A 69 6.75 4.41 -4.07
N ALA A 70 6.02 3.56 -4.77
CA ALA A 70 5.10 2.61 -4.19
C ALA A 70 5.81 1.28 -3.90
N MET A 71 5.71 0.81 -2.65
CA MET A 71 6.27 -0.45 -2.17
C MET A 71 5.13 -1.42 -1.90
N LEU A 72 4.97 -2.41 -2.78
CA LEU A 72 3.93 -3.43 -2.67
C LEU A 72 4.48 -4.67 -1.96
N GLY A 73 3.67 -5.27 -1.07
CA GLY A 73 4.07 -6.46 -0.32
C GLY A 73 5.03 -6.21 0.84
N LEU A 74 5.28 -4.94 1.18
CA LEU A 74 6.16 -4.53 2.28
C LEU A 74 5.49 -4.78 3.64
N ASP A 75 6.09 -5.64 4.46
CA ASP A 75 5.69 -5.88 5.86
C ASP A 75 6.60 -5.16 6.86
N ASN A 76 7.90 -5.15 6.60
CA ASN A 76 8.93 -4.56 7.47
C ASN A 76 9.86 -3.67 6.63
N LEU A 77 10.15 -2.46 7.13
CA LEU A 77 11.05 -1.51 6.47
C LEU A 77 12.49 -2.01 6.38
N ASP A 78 12.90 -2.92 7.26
CA ASP A 78 14.24 -3.50 7.27
C ASP A 78 14.36 -4.75 6.37
N ASP A 79 13.24 -5.28 5.85
CA ASP A 79 13.21 -6.48 5.02
C ASP A 79 12.47 -6.22 3.70
N LEU A 80 13.26 -5.94 2.66
CA LEU A 80 12.76 -5.65 1.31
C LEU A 80 12.63 -6.90 0.43
N ARG A 81 12.73 -8.11 1.00
CA ARG A 81 12.56 -9.35 0.22
C ARG A 81 11.12 -9.45 -0.28
N ASN A 82 10.97 -9.84 -1.55
CA ASN A 82 9.68 -9.97 -2.23
C ASN A 82 8.85 -8.67 -2.27
N VAL A 83 9.49 -7.51 -2.09
CA VAL A 83 8.85 -6.21 -2.23
C VAL A 83 8.96 -5.75 -3.67
N GLU A 84 7.83 -5.38 -4.25
CA GLU A 84 7.80 -4.80 -5.59
C GLU A 84 7.79 -3.28 -5.49
N GLN A 85 8.80 -2.65 -6.09
CA GLN A 85 8.94 -1.20 -6.13
C GLN A 85 8.43 -0.65 -7.47
N ARG A 86 7.55 0.35 -7.43
CA ARG A 86 6.98 1.01 -8.61
C ARG A 86 6.99 2.52 -8.47
N THR A 87 7.17 3.21 -9.60
CA THR A 87 7.03 4.67 -9.69
C THR A 87 5.58 5.04 -9.98
N LEU A 88 5.17 6.25 -9.59
CA LEU A 88 3.84 6.77 -9.88
C LEU A 88 3.86 7.54 -11.21
N SER A 89 3.08 7.08 -12.19
CA SER A 89 3.01 7.71 -13.52
C SER A 89 1.96 8.82 -13.61
N ASN A 90 0.91 8.75 -12.79
CA ASN A 90 -0.19 9.71 -12.77
C ASN A 90 -0.80 9.80 -11.36
N ALA A 91 -1.42 10.93 -11.05
CA ALA A 91 -2.20 11.15 -9.83
C ALA A 91 -3.49 11.91 -10.16
N VAL A 92 -4.63 11.31 -9.82
CA VAL A 92 -5.96 11.94 -9.95
C VAL A 92 -6.45 12.27 -8.54
N ILE A 93 -6.60 13.55 -8.24
CA ILE A 93 -7.01 14.05 -6.93
C ILE A 93 -8.47 14.50 -7.03
N HIS A 94 -9.31 14.00 -6.13
CA HIS A 94 -10.70 14.43 -6.03
C HIS A 94 -10.78 15.94 -5.71
N GLU A 95 -11.78 16.61 -6.30
CA GLU A 95 -12.07 18.03 -6.04
C GLU A 95 -12.30 18.33 -4.56
#